data_AF-A0A1V5Z7C2-F1
#
_entry.id   AF-A0A1V5Z7C2-F1
#
_cell.length_a   1.000
_cell.length_b   1.000
_cell.length_c   1.000
_cell.angle_alpha   90.00
_cell.angle_beta   90.00
_cell.angle_gamma   90.00
#
_symmetry.space_group_name_H-M   'P 1'
#
loop_
_entity.id
_entity.type
_entity.pdbx_description
1 polymer ?
#
loop_
_entity_poly.entity_id
_entity_poly.type
_entity_poly.pdbx_seq_one_letter_code
_entity_poly.pdbx_strand_id
1 'polypeptide(L)' 'MNLQTLTQFFLWCTILNGILLSLWSGAFIFVPDLVYRIQTRWLSISRGSFDLIFYGFLGFFKIVFLVFNVAPLLALLIIG' A
#
# COMPACT_ATOMS: atom_id res chain seq x y z
N MET A 1 21.96 16.21 -2.85
CA MET A 1 20.56 16.41 -2.45
C MET A 1 20.55 17.17 -1.13
N ASN A 2 19.73 18.21 -1.00
CA ASN A 2 19.52 18.87 0.30
C ASN A 2 18.55 18.01 1.13
N LEU A 3 18.65 18.10 2.47
CA LEU A 3 17.76 17.42 3.41
C LEU A 3 16.29 17.76 3.10
N GLN A 4 16.00 19.02 2.77
CA GLN A 4 14.68 19.47 2.32
C GLN A 4 14.16 18.73 1.09
N THR A 5 15.01 18.48 0.08
CA THR A 5 14.62 17.74 -1.13
C THR A 5 14.32 16.28 -0.79
N LEU A 6 15.12 15.67 0.08
CA LEU A 6 14.92 14.28 0.51
C LEU A 6 13.65 14.13 1.36
N THR A 7 13.36 15.07 2.26
CA THR A 7 12.10 15.09 3.04
C THR A 7 10.89 15.23 2.13
N GLN A 8 10.93 16.13 1.14
CA GLN A 8 9.85 16.28 0.16
C GLN A 8 9.64 15.00 -0.67
N PHE A 9 10.72 14.34 -1.08
CA PHE A 9 10.63 13.06 -1.78
C PHE A 9 9.90 12.01 -0.95
N PHE A 10 10.34 11.75 0.29
CA PHE A 10 9.70 10.76 1.16
C PHE A 10 8.26 11.15 1.56
N LEU A 11 7.95 12.44 1.64
CA LEU A 11 6.60 12.93 1.87
C LEU A 11 5.66 12.56 0.72
N TRP A 12 6.06 12.82 -0.53
CA TRP A 12 5.27 12.44 -1.70
C TRP A 12 5.17 10.92 -1.86
N CYS A 13 6.26 10.18 -1.61
CA CYS A 13 6.22 8.72 -1.61
C CYS A 13 5.24 8.20 -0.54
N THR A 14 5.19 8.82 0.64
CA THR A 14 4.24 8.45 1.70
C THR A 14 2.80 8.76 1.29
N ILE A 15 2.53 9.92 0.69
CA ILE A 15 1.17 10.29 0.23
C ILE A 15 0.69 9.32 -0.86
N LEU A 16 1.50 9.09 -1.90
CA LEU A 16 1.11 8.26 -3.03
C LEU A 16 0.90 6.79 -2.62
N ASN A 17 1.85 6.21 -1.86
CA ASN A 17 1.71 4.84 -1.39
C ASN A 17 0.58 4.70 -0.35
N GLY A 18 0.35 5.72 0.48
CA GLY A 18 -0.75 5.74 1.45
C GLY A 18 -2.12 5.77 0.77
N ILE A 19 -2.29 6.58 -0.28
CA ILE A 19 -3.50 6.59 -1.11
C ILE A 19 -3.72 5.23 -1.76
N LEU A 20 -2.67 4.64 -2.33
CA LEU A 20 -2.76 3.34 -3.00
C LEU A 20 -3.13 2.21 -2.02
N LEU A 21 -2.50 2.18 -0.84
CA LEU A 21 -2.83 1.21 0.21
C LEU A 21 -4.28 1.40 0.70
N SER A 22 -4.73 2.64 0.87
CA SER A 22 -6.09 2.97 1.29
C SER A 22 -7.13 2.59 0.23
N LEU A 23 -6.82 2.82 -1.04
CA LEU A 23 -7.66 2.45 -2.17
C LEU A 23 -7.84 0.93 -2.22
N TRP A 24 -6.75 0.15 -2.14
CA TRP A 24 -6.85 -1.31 -2.18
C TRP A 24 -7.55 -1.88 -0.95
N SER A 25 -7.26 -1.35 0.24
CA SER A 25 -7.94 -1.75 1.47
C SER A 25 -9.44 -1.43 1.40
N GLY A 26 -9.80 -0.24 0.95
CA GLY A 26 -11.18 0.19 0.77
C GLY A 26 -11.91 -0.64 -0.29
N ALA A 27 -11.28 -0.91 -1.43
CA ALA A 27 -11.85 -1.75 -2.48
C ALA A 27 -12.16 -3.17 -1.97
N PHE A 28 -11.27 -3.74 -1.16
CA PHE A 28 -11.47 -5.05 -0.56
C PHE A 28 -12.60 -5.07 0.48
N ILE A 29 -12.80 -3.98 1.22
CA ILE A 29 -13.86 -3.89 2.23
C ILE A 29 -15.23 -3.58 1.60
N PHE A 30 -15.30 -2.59 0.71
CA PHE A 30 -16.56 -2.04 0.20
C PHE A 30 -17.09 -2.74 -1.06
N VAL A 31 -16.20 -3.25 -1.91
CA VAL A 31 -16.58 -3.89 -3.19
C VAL A 31 -15.83 -5.22 -3.44
N PRO A 32 -15.76 -6.14 -2.46
CA PRO A 32 -14.95 -7.36 -2.56
C PRO A 32 -15.30 -8.24 -3.75
N ASP A 33 -16.57 -8.34 -4.13
CA ASP A 33 -17.02 -9.15 -5.27
C ASP A 33 -16.57 -8.59 -6.61
N LEU A 34 -16.52 -7.25 -6.74
CA LEU A 34 -16.03 -6.61 -7.96
C LEU A 34 -14.54 -6.86 -8.14
N VAL A 35 -13.76 -6.67 -7.06
CA VAL A 35 -12.30 -6.93 -7.08
C VAL A 35 -12.04 -8.40 -7.41
N TYR A 36 -12.73 -9.32 -6.75
CA TYR A 36 -12.62 -10.76 -7.03
C TYR A 36 -12.95 -11.10 -8.48
N ARG A 37 -14.07 -10.60 -9.03
CA ARG A 37 -14.48 -10.86 -10.43
C ARG A 37 -13.49 -10.30 -11.45
N ILE A 38 -12.91 -9.14 -11.18
CA ILE A 38 -11.90 -8.56 -12.07
C ILE A 38 -10.65 -9.43 -12.04
N GLN A 39 -10.13 -9.77 -10.86
CA GLN A 39 -8.89 -10.55 -10.74
C GLN A 39 -9.05 -11.99 -11.28
N THR A 40 -10.20 -12.62 -11.04
CA THR A 40 -10.47 -13.98 -11.52
C THR A 40 -10.63 -14.10 -13.03
N ARG A 41 -10.88 -13.00 -13.74
CA ARG A 41 -10.81 -12.99 -15.22
C ARG A 41 -9.39 -13.18 -15.74
N TRP A 42 -8.39 -12.78 -14.97
CA TRP A 42 -6.98 -12.91 -15.35
C TRP A 42 -6.34 -14.17 -14.78
N LEU A 43 -6.80 -14.62 -13.61
CA LEU A 43 -6.27 -15.79 -12.89
C LEU A 43 -7.42 -16.62 -12.33
N SER A 44 -7.59 -17.85 -12.79
CA SER A 44 -8.59 -18.77 -12.25
C SER A 44 -8.20 -19.21 -10.83
N ILE A 45 -8.74 -18.52 -9.82
CA ILE A 45 -8.50 -18.79 -8.39
C ILE A 45 -9.83 -18.91 -7.64
N SER A 46 -9.85 -19.73 -6.60
CA SER A 46 -11.01 -19.84 -5.71
C SER A 46 -11.12 -18.60 -4.81
N ARG A 47 -12.32 -18.34 -4.28
CA ARG A 47 -12.55 -17.20 -3.40
C ARG A 47 -11.74 -17.23 -2.12
N GLY A 48 -11.67 -18.38 -1.45
CA GLY A 48 -10.89 -18.52 -0.23
C GLY A 48 -9.40 -18.28 -0.45
N SER A 49 -8.84 -18.75 -1.56
CA SER A 49 -7.44 -18.49 -1.91
C SER A 49 -7.20 -17.03 -2.26
N PHE A 50 -8.13 -16.39 -2.98
CA PHE A 50 -8.05 -14.97 -3.28
C PHE A 50 -8.02 -14.12 -2.01
N ASP A 51 -8.95 -14.35 -1.07
CA ASP A 51 -9.05 -13.58 0.17
C ASP A 51 -7.76 -13.70 1.01
N LEU A 52 -7.21 -14.91 1.11
CA LEU A 52 -5.96 -15.16 1.83
C LEU A 52 -4.76 -14.43 1.18
N ILE A 53 -4.61 -14.56 -0.14
CA ILE A 53 -3.52 -13.93 -0.89
C ILE A 53 -3.65 -12.41 -0.83
N PHE A 54 -4.86 -11.88 -1.01
CA PHE A 54 -5.12 -10.45 -1.02
C PHE A 54 -4.90 -9.83 0.36
N TYR A 55 -5.33 -10.50 1.43
CA TYR A 55 -5.03 -10.08 2.79
C TYR A 55 -3.52 -10.08 3.07
N GLY A 56 -2.82 -11.12 2.63
CA GLY A 56 -1.36 -11.20 2.71
C GLY A 56 -0.66 -10.08 1.95
N PHE A 57 -1.13 -9.77 0.73
CA PHE A 57 -0.66 -8.66 -0.09
C PHE A 57 -0.85 -7.31 0.61
N LEU A 58 -2.05 -7.04 1.16
CA LEU A 58 -2.32 -5.81 1.91
C LEU A 58 -1.43 -5.69 3.14
N GLY A 59 -1.23 -6.78 3.89
CA GLY A 59 -0.34 -6.81 5.04
C GLY A 59 1.12 -6.54 4.67
N PHE A 60 1.61 -7.19 3.62
CA PHE A 60 2.96 -6.97 3.10
C PHE A 60 3.16 -5.54 2.59
N PHE A 61 2.23 -5.02 1.80
CA PHE A 61 2.27 -3.64 1.32
C PHE A 61 2.27 -2.67 2.52
N LYS A 62 1.42 -2.89 3.53
CA LYS A 62 1.42 -2.05 4.75
C LYS A 62 2.80 -2.03 5.42
N ILE A 63 3.48 -3.16 5.54
CA ILE A 63 4.84 -3.23 6.11
C ILE A 63 5.84 -2.45 5.27
N VAL A 64 5.86 -2.70 3.94
CA VAL A 64 6.76 -1.99 3.01
C VAL A 64 6.52 -0.48 3.05
N PHE A 65 5.26 -0.07 3.08
CA PHE A 65 4.87 1.33 3.20
C PHE A 65 5.43 1.97 4.48
N LEU A 66 5.23 1.32 5.64
CA LEU A 66 5.70 1.86 6.92
C LEU A 66 7.22 1.92 7.00
N VAL A 67 7.91 0.85 6.62
CA VAL A 67 9.37 0.72 6.76
C VAL A 67 10.12 1.59 5.76
N PHE A 68 9.67 1.66 4.51
CA PHE A 68 10.42 2.34 3.45
C PHE A 68 9.91 3.74 3.09
N ASN A 69 8.76 4.17 3.63
CA ASN A 69 8.25 5.54 3.37
C ASN A 69 8.09 6.32 4.68
N VAL A 70 7.26 5.82 5.60
CA VAL A 70 6.90 6.56 6.82
C VAL A 70 8.09 6.66 7.77
N ALA A 71 8.77 5.55 8.09
CA ALA A 71 9.92 5.54 8.98
C ALA A 71 11.06 6.47 8.52
N PRO A 72 11.52 6.44 7.25
CA PRO A 72 12.55 7.38 6.78
C PRO A 72 12.05 8.82 6.72
N LEU A 73 10.77 9.08 6.39
CA LEU A 73 10.20 10.43 6.50
C LEU A 73 10.26 10.95 7.93
N LEU A 74 9.86 10.14 8.91
CA LEU A 74 9.92 10.50 10.33
C LEU A 74 11.36 10.75 10.78
N ALA A 75 12.30 9.90 10.37
CA ALA A 75 13.71 10.11 10.66
C ALA A 75 14.19 11.48 10.14
N LEU A 76 13.83 11.83 8.89
CA LEU A 76 14.19 13.13 8.29
C LEU A 76 13.53 14.32 8.99
N LEU A 77 12.31 14.18 9.47
CA LEU A 77 11.62 15.23 10.24
C LEU A 77 12.18 15.39 11.66
N ILE A 78 12.82 14.36 12.22
CA ILE A 78 13.46 14.42 13.55
C ILE A 78 14.85 15.07 13.46
N ILE A 79 15.62 14.77 12.40
CA ILE A 79 16.99 15.26 12.26
C ILE A 79 17.10 16.59 11.49
N GLY A 80 16.09 16.93 10.69
CA GLY A 80 16.03 18.14 9.86
C GLY A 80 15.46 19.34 10.60
#